data_AF-A0A1E4A191-F1
#
_entry.id   AF-A0A1E4A191-F1
#
_cell.length_a   1.000
_cell.length_b   1.000
_cell.length_c   1.000
_cell.angle_alpha   90.00
_cell.angle_beta   90.00
_cell.angle_gamma   90.00
#
_symmetry.space_group_name_H-M   'P 1'
#
loop_
_entity.id
_entity.type
_entity.pdbx_description
1 polymer ?
#
loop_
_entity_poly.entity_id
_entity_poly.type
_entity_poly.pdbx_seq_one_letter_code
_entity_poly.pdbx_strand_id
1 'polypeptide(L)'
;MKYPKRLSSGANNTVIALSDSEVAKLYTDDTRSDIGSEAEKMKFANTINGLVVKFIRLDFHEELQAEMLVMERLKPIDFRAYEIEIRELWLDIFEDEIGQLHKAGFVHRDLKRPSGIGGQAFDNILLTEKGLRLIDVGISAMRSQTGEKIFSKYLETEREEVAVFREYFLNR
;
A
#
# COMPACT_ATOMS: atom_id res chain seq x y z
N MET A 1 -26.31 -5.71 -7.05
CA MET A 1 -25.04 -4.99 -6.80
C MET A 1 -23.93 -5.79 -7.48
N LYS A 2 -23.17 -5.23 -8.44
CA LYS A 2 -22.21 -5.97 -9.29
C LYS A 2 -21.10 -6.68 -8.47
N TYR A 3 -20.76 -6.13 -7.30
CA TYR A 3 -19.71 -6.66 -6.42
C TYR A 3 -20.20 -6.74 -4.96
N PRO A 4 -20.86 -7.83 -4.53
CA PRO A 4 -21.41 -7.94 -3.18
C PRO A 4 -20.34 -7.98 -2.08
N LYS A 5 -19.10 -8.36 -2.41
CA LYS A 5 -17.94 -8.41 -1.50
C LYS A 5 -16.98 -7.24 -1.68
N ARG A 6 -17.45 -6.11 -2.20
CA ARG A 6 -16.61 -4.93 -2.45
C ARG A 6 -16.12 -4.32 -1.15
N LEU A 7 -14.81 -4.14 -1.05
CA LEU A 7 -14.15 -3.45 0.06
C LEU A 7 -13.86 -1.98 -0.27
N SER A 8 -13.43 -1.72 -1.51
CA SER A 8 -13.11 -0.39 -2.00
C SER A 8 -13.40 -0.26 -3.49
N SER A 9 -13.56 0.98 -3.95
CA SER A 9 -13.75 1.34 -5.36
C SER A 9 -12.98 2.62 -5.63
N GLY A 10 -11.99 2.55 -6.53
CA GLY A 10 -11.34 3.72 -7.11
C GLY A 10 -11.97 4.11 -8.45
N ALA A 11 -11.37 5.10 -9.12
CA ALA A 11 -11.78 5.52 -10.47
C ALA A 11 -11.60 4.39 -11.50
N ASN A 12 -10.53 3.61 -11.38
CA ASN A 12 -10.14 2.61 -12.38
C ASN A 12 -10.22 1.17 -11.86
N ASN A 13 -10.10 0.96 -10.53
CA ASN A 13 -9.93 -0.38 -9.96
C ASN A 13 -10.94 -0.62 -8.83
N THR A 14 -11.45 -1.84 -8.75
CA THR A 14 -12.33 -2.29 -7.65
C THR A 14 -11.60 -3.32 -6.80
N VAL A 15 -11.66 -3.20 -5.46
CA VAL A 15 -11.09 -4.20 -4.56
C VAL A 15 -12.21 -5.03 -3.94
N ILE A 16 -12.13 -6.35 -4.08
CA ILE A 16 -13.11 -7.31 -3.54
C ILE A 16 -12.45 -8.28 -2.56
N ALA A 17 -13.20 -8.72 -1.55
CA ALA A 17 -12.79 -9.85 -0.74
C ALA A 17 -13.05 -11.16 -1.49
N LEU A 18 -12.02 -12.01 -1.59
CA LEU A 18 -12.17 -13.37 -2.11
C LEU A 18 -12.52 -14.32 -0.95
N SER A 19 -11.78 -14.20 0.16
CA SER A 19 -11.92 -15.00 1.37
C SER A 19 -11.65 -14.15 2.62
N ASP A 20 -11.55 -14.79 3.79
CA ASP A 20 -11.13 -14.13 5.03
C ASP A 20 -9.65 -13.75 5.04
N SER A 21 -8.84 -14.36 4.18
CA SER A 21 -7.39 -14.15 4.08
C SER A 21 -6.93 -13.50 2.78
N GLU A 22 -7.79 -13.40 1.76
CA GLU A 22 -7.42 -12.89 0.43
C GLU A 22 -8.37 -11.79 -0.07
N VAL A 23 -7.79 -10.79 -0.73
CA VAL A 23 -8.50 -9.77 -1.52
C VAL A 23 -7.94 -9.72 -2.93
N ALA A 24 -8.74 -9.26 -3.87
CA ALA A 24 -8.33 -9.02 -5.26
C ALA A 24 -8.59 -7.57 -5.66
N LYS A 25 -7.58 -6.93 -6.26
CA LYS A 25 -7.76 -5.71 -7.04
C LYS A 25 -8.06 -6.12 -8.47
N LEU A 26 -9.23 -5.73 -8.97
CA LEU A 26 -9.74 -6.07 -10.29
C LEU A 26 -9.28 -5.04 -11.32
N TYR A 27 -8.83 -5.54 -12.46
CA TYR A 27 -8.39 -4.80 -13.64
C TYR A 27 -9.28 -5.21 -14.82
N THR A 28 -10.16 -4.31 -15.26
CA THR A 28 -11.22 -4.61 -16.26
C THR A 28 -10.99 -3.95 -17.62
N ASP A 29 -10.03 -3.04 -17.74
CA ASP A 29 -9.69 -2.32 -18.98
C ASP A 29 -8.28 -2.75 -19.47
N ASP A 30 -7.74 -2.11 -20.53
CA ASP A 30 -6.42 -2.44 -21.09
C ASP A 30 -5.26 -1.95 -20.18
N THR A 31 -5.18 -2.53 -18.99
CA THR A 31 -4.24 -2.20 -17.90
C THR A 31 -3.20 -3.31 -17.70
N ARG A 32 -2.94 -4.11 -18.72
CA ARG A 32 -2.01 -5.26 -18.66
C ARG A 32 -0.60 -4.85 -18.22
N SER A 33 -0.15 -3.65 -18.60
CA SER A 33 1.11 -3.09 -18.11
C SER A 33 1.10 -2.78 -16.61
N ASP A 34 -0.06 -2.41 -16.08
CA ASP A 34 -0.19 -1.84 -14.75
C ASP A 34 -0.24 -2.95 -13.69
N ILE A 35 -0.98 -4.03 -13.96
CA ILE A 35 -1.04 -5.18 -13.05
C ILE A 35 0.32 -5.87 -12.90
N GLY A 36 1.05 -6.05 -14.00
CA GLY A 36 2.39 -6.65 -13.99
C GLY A 36 3.38 -5.80 -13.20
N SER A 37 3.39 -4.49 -13.47
CA SER A 37 4.26 -3.53 -12.77
C SER A 37 3.95 -3.45 -11.27
N GLU A 38 2.68 -3.42 -10.88
CA GLU A 38 2.28 -3.39 -9.47
C GLU A 38 2.64 -4.70 -8.75
N ALA A 39 2.43 -5.85 -9.40
CA ALA A 39 2.82 -7.15 -8.85
C ALA A 39 4.34 -7.26 -8.66
N GLU A 40 5.16 -6.79 -9.60
CA GLU A 40 6.61 -6.78 -9.47
C GLU A 40 7.09 -5.92 -8.30
N LYS A 41 6.51 -4.72 -8.14
CA LYS A 41 6.80 -3.81 -7.03
C LYS A 41 6.47 -4.44 -5.68
N MET A 42 5.29 -5.06 -5.53
CA MET A 42 4.93 -5.75 -4.28
C MET A 42 5.86 -6.93 -4.01
N LYS A 43 6.14 -7.77 -5.02
CA LYS A 43 7.06 -8.91 -4.87
C LYS A 43 8.42 -8.43 -4.39
N PHE A 44 8.97 -7.38 -5.01
CA PHE A 44 10.23 -6.77 -4.59
C PHE A 44 10.17 -6.35 -3.12
N ALA A 45 9.19 -5.53 -2.73
CA ALA A 45 9.05 -5.05 -1.35
C ALA A 45 8.90 -6.20 -0.35
N ASN A 46 8.11 -7.23 -0.68
CA ASN A 46 7.91 -8.41 0.17
C ASN A 46 9.17 -9.26 0.36
N THR A 47 10.23 -9.08 -0.47
CA THR A 47 11.54 -9.72 -0.21
C THR A 47 12.36 -9.01 0.86
N ILE A 48 12.04 -7.75 1.16
CA ILE A 48 12.80 -6.92 2.09
C ILE A 48 12.22 -7.05 3.51
N ASN A 49 10.92 -6.83 3.66
CA ASN A 49 10.20 -6.96 4.93
C ASN A 49 8.68 -7.12 4.72
N GLY A 50 7.94 -7.07 5.83
CA GLY A 50 6.49 -7.28 5.85
C GLY A 50 5.65 -6.01 5.69
N LEU A 51 6.24 -4.83 5.51
CA LEU A 51 5.51 -3.56 5.59
C LEU A 51 4.43 -3.44 4.50
N VAL A 52 4.80 -3.70 3.23
CA VAL A 52 3.86 -3.71 2.11
C VAL A 52 2.98 -4.96 2.16
N VAL A 53 1.70 -4.82 1.81
CA VAL A 53 0.75 -5.93 1.67
C VAL A 53 1.35 -7.08 0.84
N LYS A 54 1.13 -8.32 1.30
CA LYS A 54 1.73 -9.49 0.67
C LYS A 54 1.04 -9.83 -0.64
N PHE A 55 1.82 -9.84 -1.72
CA PHE A 55 1.45 -10.45 -2.99
C PHE A 55 1.22 -11.96 -2.80
N ILE A 56 0.13 -12.49 -3.37
CA ILE A 56 -0.14 -13.93 -3.40
C ILE A 56 -0.01 -14.46 -4.82
N ARG A 57 -0.84 -13.98 -5.75
CA ARG A 57 -0.84 -14.45 -7.15
C ARG A 57 -1.47 -13.42 -8.09
N LEU A 58 -1.18 -13.59 -9.38
CA LEU A 58 -2.02 -13.06 -10.45
C LEU A 58 -3.03 -14.14 -10.84
N ASP A 59 -4.25 -13.73 -11.10
CA ASP A 59 -5.37 -14.64 -11.39
C ASP A 59 -6.34 -13.98 -12.37
N PHE A 60 -7.33 -14.72 -12.87
CA PHE A 60 -8.37 -14.19 -13.77
C PHE A 60 -9.76 -14.61 -13.29
N HIS A 61 -10.68 -13.66 -13.22
CA HIS A 61 -12.05 -13.92 -12.80
C HIS A 61 -12.97 -14.03 -14.01
N GLU A 62 -13.33 -15.26 -14.39
CA GLU A 62 -14.13 -15.56 -15.58
C GLU A 62 -15.46 -14.81 -15.62
N GLU A 63 -16.26 -14.83 -14.56
CA GLU A 63 -17.58 -14.17 -14.58
C GLU A 63 -17.52 -12.65 -14.71
N LEU A 64 -16.46 -12.04 -14.20
CA LEU A 64 -16.26 -10.59 -14.22
C LEU A 64 -15.44 -10.14 -15.43
N GLN A 65 -14.86 -11.10 -16.17
CA GLN A 65 -13.92 -10.88 -17.26
C GLN A 65 -12.82 -9.89 -16.85
N ALA A 66 -12.17 -10.16 -15.71
CA ALA A 66 -11.23 -9.24 -15.07
C ALA A 66 -9.94 -9.95 -14.65
N GLU A 67 -8.80 -9.33 -14.93
CA GLU A 67 -7.52 -9.72 -14.35
C GLU A 67 -7.49 -9.33 -12.86
N MET A 68 -6.86 -10.16 -12.03
CA MET A 68 -6.84 -10.00 -10.59
C MET A 68 -5.42 -9.99 -10.04
N LEU A 69 -5.11 -8.94 -9.27
CA LEU A 69 -3.98 -8.92 -8.38
C LEU A 69 -4.45 -9.39 -7.00
N VAL A 70 -4.12 -10.64 -6.67
CA VAL A 70 -4.52 -11.27 -5.40
C VAL A 70 -3.45 -11.03 -4.34
N MET A 71 -3.88 -10.49 -3.21
CA MET A 71 -3.04 -10.11 -2.08
C MET A 71 -3.67 -10.54 -0.75
N GLU A 72 -2.88 -10.52 0.31
CA GLU A 72 -3.42 -10.80 1.64
C GLU A 72 -4.50 -9.79 2.04
N ARG A 73 -5.48 -10.26 2.80
CA ARG A 73 -6.55 -9.42 3.33
C ARG A 73 -6.13 -8.77 4.64
N LEU A 74 -6.04 -7.45 4.63
CA LEU A 74 -5.86 -6.66 5.85
C LEU A 74 -7.22 -6.25 6.44
N LYS A 75 -7.30 -6.26 7.77
CA LYS A 75 -8.46 -5.81 8.55
C LYS A 75 -8.02 -4.57 9.35
N PRO A 76 -8.25 -3.36 8.82
CA PRO A 76 -7.75 -2.15 9.45
C PRO A 76 -8.44 -1.89 10.78
N ILE A 77 -7.66 -1.39 11.74
CA ILE A 77 -8.11 -0.97 13.08
C ILE A 77 -7.97 0.56 13.17
N ASP A 78 -8.90 1.22 13.84
CA ASP A 78 -8.79 2.65 14.13
C ASP A 78 -7.57 2.89 15.04
N PHE A 79 -6.79 3.94 14.74
CA PHE A 79 -5.57 4.25 15.50
C PHE A 79 -5.87 4.51 16.98
N ARG A 80 -7.06 5.03 17.30
CA ARG A 80 -7.52 5.30 18.68
C ARG A 80 -7.87 4.05 19.47
N ALA A 81 -7.85 2.88 18.84
CA ALA A 81 -8.04 1.62 19.53
C ALA A 81 -6.85 1.26 20.44
N TYR A 82 -5.73 1.97 20.35
CA TYR A 82 -4.52 1.70 21.10
C TYR A 82 -3.95 2.95 21.79
N GLU A 83 -3.32 2.72 22.94
CA GLU A 83 -2.62 3.71 23.73
C GLU A 83 -1.48 4.35 22.94
N ILE A 84 -1.13 5.59 23.29
CA ILE A 84 -0.07 6.33 22.60
C ILE A 84 1.27 5.59 22.65
N GLU A 85 1.59 4.94 23.77
CA GLU A 85 2.83 4.17 23.95
C GLU A 85 2.95 3.00 22.94
N ILE A 86 1.84 2.30 22.67
CA ILE A 86 1.81 1.21 21.68
C ILE A 86 1.96 1.79 20.28
N ARG A 87 1.34 2.94 20.01
CA ARG A 87 1.46 3.63 18.72
C ARG A 87 2.89 4.10 18.47
N GLU A 88 3.59 4.62 19.48
CA GLU A 88 5.00 4.98 19.36
C GLU A 88 5.86 3.78 18.96
N LEU A 89 5.65 2.61 19.59
CA LEU A 89 6.36 1.37 19.23
C LEU A 89 6.09 0.94 17.78
N TRP A 90 4.84 1.00 17.32
CA TRP A 90 4.53 0.68 15.92
C TRP A 90 5.08 1.70 14.93
N LEU A 91 5.13 2.97 15.32
CA LEU A 91 5.72 3.99 14.49
C LEU A 91 7.23 3.78 14.34
N ASP A 92 7.93 3.44 15.42
CA ASP A 92 9.37 3.14 15.37
C ASP A 92 9.66 1.94 14.45
N ILE A 93 8.84 0.89 14.53
CA ILE A 93 8.93 -0.28 13.62
C ILE A 93 8.67 0.15 12.17
N PHE A 94 7.63 0.95 11.94
CA PHE A 94 7.28 1.45 10.61
C PHE A 94 8.41 2.29 9.99
N GLU A 95 9.02 3.18 10.76
CA GLU A 95 10.14 4.02 10.32
C GLU A 95 11.39 3.19 9.97
N ASP A 96 11.67 2.14 10.74
CA ASP A 96 12.76 1.21 10.42
C ASP A 96 12.45 0.42 9.13
N GLU A 97 11.26 -0.19 9.03
CA GLU A 97 10.86 -1.00 7.87
C GLU A 97 10.80 -0.18 6.58
N ILE A 98 10.28 1.04 6.61
CA ILE A 98 10.28 1.91 5.43
C ILE A 98 11.71 2.33 5.07
N GLY A 99 12.57 2.56 6.06
CA GLY A 99 13.99 2.82 5.85
C GLY A 99 14.73 1.65 5.20
N GLN A 100 14.37 0.40 5.53
CA GLN A 100 14.89 -0.80 4.87
C GLN A 100 14.46 -0.85 3.39
N LEU A 101 13.19 -0.54 3.08
CA LEU A 101 12.70 -0.45 1.70
C LEU A 101 13.47 0.61 0.90
N HIS A 102 13.67 1.80 1.47
CA HIS A 102 14.44 2.88 0.85
C HIS A 102 15.87 2.46 0.51
N LYS A 103 16.54 1.80 1.46
CA LYS A 103 17.91 1.27 1.29
C LYS A 103 17.96 0.22 0.18
N ALA A 104 16.95 -0.65 0.09
CA ALA A 104 16.83 -1.65 -0.96
C ALA A 104 16.52 -1.05 -2.34
N GLY A 105 16.11 0.22 -2.41
CA GLY A 105 15.79 0.89 -3.68
C GLY A 105 14.31 0.86 -4.02
N PHE A 106 13.43 0.78 -3.03
CA PHE A 106 11.98 0.93 -3.17
C PHE A 106 11.51 2.24 -2.51
N VAL A 107 10.56 2.94 -3.13
CA VAL A 107 9.90 4.13 -2.59
C VAL A 107 8.40 4.06 -2.93
N HIS A 108 7.53 4.27 -1.93
CA HIS A 108 6.08 4.05 -2.06
C HIS A 108 5.39 5.12 -2.92
N ARG A 109 5.78 6.39 -2.74
CA ARG A 109 5.31 7.60 -3.44
C ARG A 109 3.86 8.00 -3.21
N ASP A 110 3.19 7.36 -2.25
CA ASP A 110 1.77 7.63 -1.96
C ASP A 110 1.45 7.41 -0.48
N LEU A 111 2.35 7.84 0.42
CA LEU A 111 2.06 7.78 1.86
C LEU A 111 1.02 8.82 2.21
N LYS A 112 1.16 10.03 1.65
CA LYS A 112 0.24 11.15 1.85
C LYS A 112 -0.46 11.54 0.56
N ARG A 113 -1.80 11.53 0.57
CA ARG A 113 -2.58 12.04 -0.57
C ARG A 113 -2.30 13.54 -0.81
N PRO A 114 -2.28 13.99 -2.07
CA PRO A 114 -2.23 15.41 -2.40
C PRO A 114 -3.41 16.19 -1.78
N SER A 115 -3.14 17.43 -1.36
CA SER A 115 -4.17 18.30 -0.78
C SER A 115 -5.25 18.64 -1.82
N GLY A 116 -6.52 18.65 -1.40
CA GLY A 116 -7.65 19.01 -2.28
C GLY A 116 -8.29 17.83 -3.03
N ILE A 117 -7.79 16.61 -2.84
CA ILE A 117 -8.43 15.37 -3.30
C ILE A 117 -9.24 14.78 -2.14
N GLY A 118 -10.44 14.26 -2.40
CA GLY A 118 -11.26 13.60 -1.38
C GLY A 118 -10.60 12.33 -0.81
N GLY A 119 -10.87 12.00 0.45
CA GLY A 119 -10.25 10.87 1.19
C GLY A 119 -9.57 11.32 2.48
N GLN A 120 -9.00 10.39 3.24
CA GLN A 120 -8.12 10.75 4.35
C GLN A 120 -6.68 10.93 3.84
N ALA A 121 -5.91 11.74 4.56
CA ALA A 121 -4.55 12.10 4.15
C ALA A 121 -3.62 10.88 4.03
N PHE A 122 -3.81 9.85 4.86
CA PHE A 122 -2.93 8.67 4.96
C PHE A 122 -3.69 7.36 4.73
N ASP A 123 -4.58 7.33 3.74
CA ASP A 123 -5.45 6.15 3.49
C ASP A 123 -4.69 4.87 3.11
N ASN A 124 -3.45 4.99 2.63
CA ASN A 124 -2.62 3.86 2.23
C ASN A 124 -1.81 3.27 3.39
N ILE A 125 -1.92 3.84 4.60
CA ILE A 125 -1.28 3.35 5.81
C ILE A 125 -2.36 2.78 6.72
N LEU A 126 -2.40 1.46 6.84
CA LEU A 126 -3.40 0.74 7.64
C LEU A 126 -2.77 0.24 8.94
N LEU A 127 -3.44 0.48 10.07
CA LEU A 127 -3.09 -0.20 11.30
C LEU A 127 -3.77 -1.56 11.37
N THR A 128 -3.03 -2.58 11.77
CA THR A 128 -3.53 -3.94 11.97
C THR A 128 -3.10 -4.46 13.34
N GLU A 129 -3.58 -5.64 13.74
CA GLU A 129 -3.12 -6.32 14.96
C GLU A 129 -1.60 -6.59 14.96
N LYS A 130 -0.95 -6.56 13.79
CA LYS A 130 0.49 -6.79 13.61
C LYS A 130 1.29 -5.49 13.46
N GLY A 131 0.65 -4.33 13.57
CA GLY A 131 1.26 -3.02 13.33
C GLY A 131 0.83 -2.39 12.00
N LEU A 132 1.56 -1.35 11.60
CA LEU A 132 1.27 -0.55 10.40
C LEU A 132 1.63 -1.31 9.12
N ARG A 133 0.81 -1.17 8.09
CA ARG A 133 0.94 -1.83 6.78
C ARG A 133 0.69 -0.85 5.65
N LEU A 134 1.43 -1.00 4.55
CA LEU A 134 1.26 -0.21 3.33
C LEU A 134 0.46 -0.96 2.26
N ILE A 135 -0.45 -0.25 1.60
CA ILE A 135 -1.24 -0.73 0.47
C ILE A 135 -1.09 0.20 -0.74
N ASP A 136 -1.49 -0.29 -1.91
CA ASP A 136 -1.53 0.46 -3.17
C ASP A 136 -0.15 0.97 -3.65
N VAL A 137 0.67 0.04 -4.15
CA VAL A 137 2.00 0.35 -4.70
C VAL A 137 1.99 0.70 -6.19
N GLY A 138 0.81 1.03 -6.74
CA GLY A 138 0.64 1.28 -8.17
C GLY A 138 1.61 2.34 -8.70
N ILE A 139 1.75 3.45 -7.96
CA ILE A 139 2.65 4.56 -8.33
C ILE A 139 4.03 4.51 -7.67
N SER A 140 4.33 3.48 -6.87
CA SER A 140 5.65 3.28 -6.29
C SER A 140 6.73 3.16 -7.36
N ALA A 141 7.97 3.42 -6.98
CA ALA A 141 9.10 3.37 -7.89
C ALA A 141 10.23 2.49 -7.34
N MET A 142 10.90 1.80 -8.26
CA MET A 142 12.16 1.12 -7.98
C MET A 142 13.32 1.95 -8.52
N ARG A 143 14.45 1.95 -7.79
CA ARG A 143 15.69 2.62 -8.19
C ARG A 143 16.16 2.16 -9.57
N SER A 144 16.03 0.87 -9.86
CA SER A 144 16.36 0.25 -11.16
C SER A 144 15.55 0.81 -12.33
N GLN A 145 14.33 1.29 -12.09
CA GLN A 145 13.43 1.81 -13.13
C GLN A 145 13.56 3.32 -13.35
N THR A 146 14.02 4.06 -12.34
CA THR A 146 13.99 5.54 -12.34
C THR A 146 15.37 6.18 -12.37
N GLY A 147 16.42 5.43 -12.03
CA GLY A 147 17.77 5.96 -11.91
C GLY A 147 17.97 6.80 -10.64
N GLU A 148 19.23 6.97 -10.24
CA GLU A 148 19.59 7.51 -8.92
C GLU A 148 19.03 8.91 -8.67
N LYS A 149 19.17 9.82 -9.63
CA LYS A 149 18.78 11.23 -9.44
C LYS A 149 17.29 11.42 -9.20
N ILE A 150 16.44 10.65 -9.89
CA ILE A 150 14.99 10.72 -9.71
C ILE A 150 14.59 10.01 -8.42
N PHE A 151 15.19 8.84 -8.17
CA PHE A 151 14.93 8.07 -6.96
C PHE A 151 15.26 8.86 -5.68
N SER A 152 16.39 9.57 -5.62
CA SER A 152 16.76 10.40 -4.47
C SER A 152 15.74 11.50 -4.18
N LYS A 153 15.16 12.13 -5.21
CA LYS A 153 14.09 13.12 -5.02
C LYS A 153 12.83 12.50 -4.42
N TYR A 154 12.47 11.30 -4.87
CA TYR A 154 11.31 10.59 -4.29
C TYR A 154 11.56 10.20 -2.83
N LEU A 155 12.78 9.81 -2.49
CA LEU A 155 13.15 9.54 -1.09
C LEU A 155 13.06 10.78 -0.20
N GLU A 156 13.51 11.94 -0.69
CA GLU A 156 13.40 13.20 0.04
C GLU A 156 11.93 13.52 0.37
N THR A 157 11.06 13.48 -0.65
CA THR A 157 9.62 13.71 -0.44
C THR A 157 9.00 12.68 0.49
N GLU A 158 9.30 11.39 0.31
CA GLU A 158 8.70 10.33 1.15
C GLU A 158 9.14 10.44 2.61
N ARG A 159 10.37 10.88 2.89
CA ARG A 159 10.84 11.15 4.27
C ARG A 159 10.09 12.30 4.93
N GLU A 160 9.78 13.35 4.18
CA GLU A 160 8.94 14.44 4.67
C GLU A 160 7.52 13.93 4.96
N GLU A 161 6.96 13.08 4.09
CA GLU A 161 5.65 12.47 4.32
C GLU A 161 5.62 11.56 5.55
N VAL A 162 6.68 10.78 5.81
CA VAL A 162 6.83 9.98 7.04
C VAL A 162 6.84 10.88 8.27
N ALA A 163 7.58 11.99 8.25
CA ALA A 163 7.62 12.94 9.37
C ALA A 163 6.24 13.56 9.65
N VAL A 164 5.48 13.89 8.60
CA VAL A 164 4.09 14.38 8.77
C VAL A 164 3.16 13.27 9.27
N PHE A 165 3.37 12.03 8.82
CA PHE A 165 2.60 10.88 9.30
C PHE A 165 2.81 10.62 10.78
N ARG A 166 4.05 10.72 11.29
CA ARG A 166 4.36 10.62 12.72
C ARG A 166 3.47 11.53 13.57
N GLU A 167 3.48 12.82 13.25
CA GLU A 167 2.65 13.81 13.96
C GLU A 167 1.16 13.48 13.85
N TYR A 168 0.71 13.09 12.66
CA TYR A 168 -0.68 12.70 12.45
C TYR A 168 -1.08 11.48 13.29
N PHE A 169 -0.26 10.43 13.31
CA PHE A 169 -0.56 9.14 13.91
C PHE A 169 -0.60 9.20 15.44
N LEU A 170 0.34 9.92 16.05
CA LEU A 170 0.42 10.06 17.51
C LEU A 170 -0.63 11.00 18.08
N ASN A 171 -1.09 11.99 17.30
CA ASN A 171 -2.13 12.96 17.73
C ASN A 171 -3.58 12.46 17.50
N ARG A 172 -3.78 11.22 17.07
CA ARG A 172 -5.12 10.65 16.85
C ARG A 172 -5.80 10.19 18.13
#